data_AF-A0A938YIB2-F1
#
_entry.id   AF-A0A938YIB2-F1
#
_cell.length_a   1.000
_cell.length_b   1.000
_cell.length_c   1.000
_cell.angle_alpha   90.00
_cell.angle_beta   90.00
_cell.angle_gamma   90.00
#
_symmetry.space_group_name_H-M   'P 1'
#
loop_
_entity.id
_entity.type
_entity.pdbx_description
1 polymer ?
#
loop_
_entity_poly.entity_id
_entity_poly.type
_entity_poly.pdbx_seq_one_letter_code
_entity_poly.pdbx_strand_id
1 'polypeptide(L)'
;MTDLVASTPDAPSRPTAPIPESSDARTPPAARLPDVPSEDLAADRLQAALAELTGPDADRLAVTLLLVTDHRTADPRVFEAPIDAQFAAQLREVVIETGADAAGAELVPARPGFAPSGGQWVFAPLDPAVAALDERTRADSTAQYDRNLEFGRRNLLVVRIRSASGADIARLYQGFAPEQALTSSRRLVAFWSGERFDGLTGDPLIVDRSFRVMVTGGTALMSSATAYERLFGALEQLRASAAAVYEATFARLPIIGAEALQAACLSDLNMMRKLTSIGAKLAEPRFADAMRIERILVFLHANPHIDVLVDRTGPAPRLVFDPGAQQRWSLLKLLDDDYLHSRLTDTDYEANSKTAL
;
A
#
# COMPACT_ATOMS: atom_id res chain seq x y z
N MET A 1 7.35 -66.96 -42.51
CA MET A 1 6.91 -65.68 -41.93
C MET A 1 5.84 -66.04 -40.93
N THR A 2 6.26 -66.23 -39.68
CA THR A 2 5.48 -66.90 -38.65
C THR A 2 5.20 -65.88 -37.56
N ASP A 3 3.91 -65.63 -37.33
CA ASP A 3 3.37 -64.70 -36.36
C ASP A 3 3.75 -65.06 -34.92
N LEU A 4 4.15 -64.06 -34.14
CA LEU A 4 4.30 -64.12 -32.69
C LEU A 4 3.26 -63.18 -32.07
N VAL A 5 2.15 -63.76 -31.62
CA VAL A 5 1.15 -63.11 -30.78
C VAL A 5 1.54 -63.39 -29.32
N ALA A 6 1.94 -62.35 -28.59
CA ALA A 6 2.23 -62.43 -27.16
C ALA A 6 0.95 -62.21 -26.34
N SER A 7 0.45 -63.29 -25.72
CA SER A 7 -0.59 -63.23 -24.70
C SER A 7 -0.05 -62.61 -23.42
N THR A 8 -0.75 -61.58 -22.93
CA THR A 8 -0.49 -60.95 -21.62
C THR A 8 -1.34 -61.67 -20.55
N PRO A 9 -0.80 -62.00 -19.37
CA PRO A 9 -1.56 -62.67 -18.32
C PRO A 9 -2.46 -61.71 -17.52
N ASP A 10 -3.62 -62.23 -17.15
CA ASP A 10 -4.64 -61.62 -16.30
C ASP A 10 -4.08 -61.13 -14.95
N ALA A 11 -4.43 -59.91 -14.58
CA ALA A 11 -4.12 -59.34 -13.27
C ALA A 11 -5.19 -59.76 -12.25
N PRO A 12 -4.81 -60.15 -11.01
CA PRO A 12 -5.77 -60.56 -10.00
C PRO A 12 -6.57 -59.38 -9.46
N SER A 13 -7.89 -59.56 -9.41
CA SER A 13 -8.87 -58.67 -8.79
C SER A 13 -8.50 -58.34 -7.34
N ARG A 14 -8.27 -57.05 -7.05
CA ARG A 14 -8.07 -56.56 -5.68
C ARG A 14 -9.41 -56.55 -4.93
N PRO A 15 -9.45 -56.98 -3.65
CA PRO A 15 -10.63 -56.86 -2.82
C PRO A 15 -10.90 -55.38 -2.46
N THR A 16 -12.13 -54.96 -2.67
CA THR A 16 -12.66 -53.65 -2.30
C THR A 16 -12.70 -53.53 -0.77
N ALA A 17 -11.82 -52.70 -0.20
CA ALA A 17 -11.87 -52.35 1.21
C ALA A 17 -13.10 -51.46 1.49
N PRO A 18 -13.78 -51.63 2.65
CA PRO A 18 -14.91 -50.80 3.03
C PRO A 18 -14.46 -49.35 3.27
N ILE A 19 -15.26 -48.42 2.74
CA ILE A 19 -15.11 -46.98 2.92
C ILE A 19 -15.32 -46.68 4.42
N PRO A 20 -14.37 -46.04 5.12
CA PRO A 20 -14.57 -45.63 6.50
C PRO A 20 -15.65 -44.54 6.55
N GLU A 21 -16.69 -44.77 7.35
CA GLU A 21 -17.70 -43.78 7.66
C GLU A 21 -17.05 -42.53 8.27
N SER A 22 -17.33 -41.40 7.62
CA SER A 22 -16.87 -40.05 7.96
C SER A 22 -17.37 -39.63 9.35
N SER A 23 -16.55 -39.90 10.37
CA SER A 23 -16.69 -39.39 11.73
C SER A 23 -16.45 -37.88 11.77
N ASP A 24 -17.45 -37.14 12.25
CA ASP A 24 -17.41 -35.78 12.81
C ASP A 24 -16.47 -34.77 12.14
N ALA A 25 -17.03 -34.04 11.17
CA ALA A 25 -16.52 -32.73 10.76
C ALA A 25 -16.64 -31.75 11.95
N ARG A 26 -15.68 -31.78 12.87
CA ARG A 26 -15.49 -30.72 13.87
C ARG A 26 -15.19 -29.44 13.11
N THR A 27 -16.14 -28.52 13.08
CA THR A 27 -15.95 -27.13 12.68
C THR A 27 -14.69 -26.62 13.39
N PRO A 28 -13.63 -26.22 12.65
CA PRO A 28 -12.44 -25.68 13.27
C PRO A 28 -12.82 -24.47 14.12
N PRO A 29 -12.30 -24.35 15.36
CA PRO A 29 -12.60 -23.20 16.20
C PRO A 29 -12.22 -21.93 15.43
N ALA A 30 -13.17 -21.01 15.29
CA ALA A 30 -12.93 -19.72 14.65
C ALA A 30 -11.66 -19.11 15.25
N ALA A 31 -10.65 -18.87 14.42
CA ALA A 31 -9.43 -18.22 14.85
C ALA A 31 -9.81 -16.91 15.53
N ARG A 32 -9.51 -16.77 16.82
CA ARG A 32 -9.71 -15.50 17.52
C ARG A 32 -8.86 -14.46 16.80
N LEU A 33 -9.53 -13.47 16.20
CA LEU A 33 -8.84 -12.29 15.67
C LEU A 33 -8.02 -11.68 16.82
N PRO A 34 -6.78 -11.21 16.55
CA PRO A 34 -5.99 -10.54 17.56
C PRO A 34 -6.77 -9.36 18.14
N ASP A 35 -6.68 -9.14 19.45
CA ASP A 35 -7.29 -7.99 20.14
C ASP A 35 -6.70 -6.70 19.54
N VAL A 36 -7.46 -6.08 18.64
CA VAL A 36 -7.12 -4.75 18.12
C VAL A 36 -7.42 -3.75 19.24
N PRO A 37 -6.43 -2.99 19.72
CA PRO A 37 -6.67 -1.97 20.74
C PRO A 37 -7.75 -0.99 20.25
N SER A 38 -8.59 -0.50 21.16
CA SER A 38 -9.59 0.51 20.82
C SER A 38 -8.93 1.74 20.19
N GLU A 39 -9.64 2.41 19.29
CA GLU A 39 -9.15 3.61 18.59
C GLU A 39 -8.66 4.68 19.59
N ASP A 40 -9.39 4.85 20.71
CA ASP A 40 -9.02 5.77 21.78
C ASP A 40 -7.68 5.42 22.44
N LEU A 41 -7.43 4.13 22.71
CA LEU A 41 -6.17 3.69 23.32
C LEU A 41 -4.98 3.89 22.39
N ALA A 42 -5.20 3.73 21.08
CA ALA A 42 -4.16 4.02 20.08
C ALA A 42 -3.86 5.52 20.04
N ALA A 43 -4.89 6.38 20.01
CA ALA A 43 -4.73 7.83 20.04
C ALA A 43 -4.00 8.32 21.30
N ASP A 44 -4.35 7.81 22.48
CA ASP A 44 -3.69 8.17 23.74
C ASP A 44 -2.20 7.80 23.75
N ARG A 45 -1.85 6.61 23.22
CA ARG A 45 -0.44 6.18 23.10
C ARG A 45 0.34 7.05 22.12
N LEU A 46 -0.29 7.43 20.99
CA LEU A 46 0.30 8.36 20.03
C LEU A 46 0.57 9.71 20.69
N GLN A 47 -0.41 10.26 21.40
CA GLN A 47 -0.27 11.54 22.11
C GLN A 47 0.83 11.50 23.16
N ALA A 48 0.96 10.41 23.91
CA ALA A 48 2.06 10.22 24.87
C ALA A 48 3.43 10.21 24.19
N ALA A 49 3.57 9.48 23.08
CA ALA A 49 4.82 9.45 22.30
C ALA A 49 5.15 10.83 21.70
N LEU A 50 4.15 11.54 21.17
CA LEU A 50 4.32 12.89 20.64
C LEU A 50 4.75 13.88 21.74
N ALA A 51 4.15 13.80 22.93
CA ALA A 51 4.54 14.62 24.07
C ALA A 51 5.99 14.37 24.51
N GLU A 52 6.49 13.14 24.39
CA GLU A 52 7.90 12.83 24.65
C GLU A 52 8.83 13.43 23.58
N LEU A 53 8.42 13.39 22.31
CA LEU A 53 9.18 13.98 21.20
C LEU A 53 9.27 15.52 21.26
N THR A 54 8.24 16.18 21.80
CA THR A 54 8.15 17.65 21.87
C THR A 54 8.34 18.20 23.28
N GLY A 55 8.67 17.35 24.25
CA GLY A 55 8.76 17.70 25.65
C GLY A 55 10.06 18.47 26.01
N PRO A 56 10.23 18.83 27.29
CA PRO A 56 11.42 19.55 27.76
C PRO A 56 12.76 18.81 27.53
N ASP A 57 12.70 17.48 27.39
CA ASP A 57 13.87 16.63 27.12
C ASP A 57 14.09 16.36 25.62
N ALA A 58 13.34 17.01 24.73
CA ALA A 58 13.44 16.80 23.28
C ALA A 58 14.88 17.05 22.74
N ASP A 59 15.61 18.00 23.33
CA ASP A 59 17.01 18.28 22.96
C ASP A 59 17.98 17.14 23.31
N ARG A 60 17.55 16.20 24.15
CA ARG A 60 18.34 15.03 24.60
C ARG A 60 18.00 13.76 23.82
N LEU A 61 17.12 13.84 22.83
CA LEU A 61 16.79 12.70 21.99
C LEU A 61 18.04 12.20 21.25
N ALA A 62 18.28 10.90 21.34
CA ALA A 62 19.28 10.21 20.54
C ALA A 62 18.64 9.84 19.20
N VAL A 63 19.27 10.28 18.10
CA VAL A 63 18.83 9.94 16.75
C VAL A 63 19.88 9.11 16.05
N THR A 64 19.44 8.06 15.36
CA THR A 64 20.27 7.22 14.50
C THR A 64 19.68 7.22 13.11
N LEU A 65 20.51 7.42 12.09
CA LEU A 65 20.07 7.27 10.71
C LEU A 65 20.27 5.82 10.26
N LEU A 66 19.21 5.22 9.75
CA LEU A 66 19.23 3.87 9.19
C LEU A 66 18.87 3.93 7.71
N LEU A 67 19.47 3.02 6.94
CA LEU A 67 19.18 2.75 5.55
C LEU A 67 18.57 1.34 5.45
N VAL A 68 17.40 1.23 4.84
CA VAL A 68 16.73 -0.05 4.63
C VAL A 68 16.70 -0.35 3.15
N THR A 69 17.24 -1.49 2.74
CA THR A 69 17.09 -2.00 1.36
C THR A 69 16.00 -3.05 1.29
N ASP A 70 15.40 -3.17 0.10
CA ASP A 70 14.44 -4.23 -0.21
C ASP A 70 13.26 -4.30 0.77
N HIS A 71 12.83 -3.13 1.27
CA HIS A 71 11.85 -2.99 2.37
C HIS A 71 10.47 -3.61 2.09
N ARG A 72 10.17 -3.98 0.84
CA ARG A 72 8.93 -4.64 0.43
C ARG A 72 9.09 -6.14 0.14
N THR A 73 10.26 -6.69 0.41
CA THR A 73 10.55 -8.12 0.24
C THR A 73 10.40 -8.84 1.58
N ALA A 74 10.48 -10.17 1.56
CA ALA A 74 10.46 -10.98 2.77
C ALA A 74 11.71 -10.80 3.65
N ASP A 75 12.79 -10.21 3.12
CA ASP A 75 14.05 -10.06 3.83
C ASP A 75 14.65 -8.66 3.70
N PRO A 76 14.03 -7.65 4.33
CA PRO A 76 14.60 -6.30 4.33
C PRO A 76 15.89 -6.24 5.14
N ARG A 77 16.89 -5.56 4.62
CA ARG A 77 18.19 -5.39 5.28
C ARG A 77 18.30 -3.97 5.85
N VAL A 78 18.72 -3.86 7.10
CA VAL A 78 18.84 -2.60 7.82
C VAL A 78 20.32 -2.31 8.08
N PHE A 79 20.74 -1.10 7.72
CA PHE A 79 22.10 -0.62 7.89
C PHE A 79 22.12 0.67 8.70
N GLU A 80 23.07 0.83 9.59
CA GLU A 80 23.30 2.10 10.28
C GLU A 80 24.20 3.00 9.44
N ALA A 81 23.71 4.20 9.13
CA ALA A 81 24.49 5.20 8.40
C ALA A 81 25.30 6.03 9.41
N PRO A 82 26.62 6.16 9.23
CA PRO A 82 27.43 7.01 10.09
C PRO A 82 27.03 8.48 9.88
N ILE A 83 26.72 9.17 10.96
CA ILE A 83 26.39 10.60 10.97
C ILE A 83 27.25 11.33 12.00
N ASP A 84 27.61 12.57 11.71
CA ASP A 84 28.30 13.42 12.69
C ASP A 84 27.30 14.09 13.65
N ALA A 85 27.83 14.76 14.67
CA ALA A 85 27.02 15.40 15.70
C ALA A 85 26.17 16.57 15.16
N GLN A 86 26.64 17.26 14.12
CA GLN A 86 25.92 18.38 13.52
C GLN A 86 24.71 17.88 12.73
N PHE A 87 24.89 16.84 11.92
CA PHE A 87 23.82 16.22 11.16
C PHE A 87 22.81 15.51 12.07
N ALA A 88 23.28 14.88 13.15
CA ALA A 88 22.39 14.35 14.19
C ALA A 88 21.53 15.45 14.84
N ALA A 89 22.09 16.64 15.10
CA ALA A 89 21.31 17.77 15.62
C ALA A 89 20.23 18.23 14.61
N GLN A 90 20.55 18.29 13.32
CA GLN A 90 19.57 18.63 12.27
C GLN A 90 18.47 17.59 12.13
N LEU A 91 18.79 16.30 12.20
CA LEU A 91 17.78 15.24 12.21
C LEU A 91 16.88 15.34 13.45
N ARG A 92 17.44 15.71 14.61
CA ARG A 92 16.65 15.95 15.82
C ARG A 92 15.69 17.13 15.64
N GLU A 93 16.11 18.24 15.04
CA GLU A 93 15.22 19.36 14.73
C GLU A 93 14.04 18.90 13.86
N VAL A 94 14.30 18.10 12.82
CA VAL A 94 13.24 17.55 11.95
C VAL A 94 12.29 16.64 12.74
N VAL A 95 12.81 15.84 13.67
CA VAL A 95 11.99 15.00 14.56
C VAL A 95 11.07 15.84 15.44
N ILE A 96 11.61 16.91 16.04
CA ILE A 96 10.85 17.82 16.92
C ILE A 96 9.78 18.57 16.12
N GLU A 97 10.13 19.11 14.95
CA GLU A 97 9.20 19.79 14.04
C GLU A 97 8.06 18.84 13.63
N THR A 98 8.39 17.63 13.17
CA THR A 98 7.41 16.63 12.75
C THR A 98 6.51 16.20 13.91
N GLY A 99 7.10 16.01 15.10
CA GLY A 99 6.37 15.69 16.32
C GLY A 99 5.42 16.81 16.75
N ALA A 100 5.86 18.07 16.67
CA ALA A 100 5.05 19.25 17.00
C ALA A 100 3.88 19.44 16.02
N ASP A 101 4.13 19.29 14.72
CA ASP A 101 3.09 19.34 13.69
C ASP A 101 2.01 18.27 13.94
N ALA A 102 2.44 17.05 14.28
CA ALA A 102 1.52 15.95 14.58
C ALA A 102 0.78 16.12 15.92
N ALA A 103 1.46 16.62 16.95
CA ALA A 103 0.87 16.90 18.27
C ALA A 103 -0.18 18.01 18.22
N GLY A 104 0.04 19.02 17.36
CA GLY A 104 -0.90 20.12 17.13
C GLY A 104 -2.09 19.77 16.24
N ALA A 105 -2.08 18.59 15.60
CA ALA A 105 -3.11 18.17 14.68
C ALA A 105 -4.23 17.36 15.35
N GLU A 106 -5.41 17.36 14.74
CA GLU A 106 -6.46 16.40 15.06
C GLU A 106 -6.04 15.02 14.51
N LEU A 107 -5.93 14.03 15.41
CA LEU A 107 -5.61 12.65 15.04
C LEU A 107 -6.88 11.89 14.67
N VAL A 108 -6.93 11.39 13.43
CA VAL A 108 -8.11 10.71 12.89
C VAL A 108 -7.72 9.28 12.44
N PRO A 109 -8.53 8.25 12.72
CA PRO A 109 -8.27 6.92 12.17
C PRO A 109 -8.23 6.94 10.65
N ALA A 110 -7.25 6.25 10.05
CA ALA A 110 -7.16 6.11 8.60
C ALA A 110 -8.37 5.31 8.08
N ARG A 111 -8.99 5.82 7.02
CA ARG A 111 -10.12 5.16 6.36
C ARG A 111 -9.90 5.16 4.84
N PRO A 112 -10.30 4.09 4.13
CA PRO A 112 -10.22 4.07 2.67
C PRO A 112 -10.91 5.29 2.05
N GLY A 113 -10.20 6.00 1.18
CA GLY A 113 -10.72 7.19 0.48
C GLY A 113 -10.76 8.48 1.31
N PHE A 114 -10.43 8.44 2.60
CA PHE A 114 -10.37 9.65 3.42
C PHE A 114 -9.09 10.45 3.12
N ALA A 115 -9.27 11.75 2.84
CA ALA A 115 -8.18 12.71 2.67
C ALA A 115 -8.19 13.69 3.85
N PRO A 116 -7.14 13.71 4.70
CA PRO A 116 -7.10 14.63 5.83
C PRO A 116 -7.03 16.08 5.36
N SER A 117 -7.65 16.98 6.12
CA SER A 117 -7.48 18.42 5.97
C SER A 117 -6.11 18.88 6.51
N GLY A 118 -5.71 20.13 6.26
CA GLY A 118 -4.38 20.65 6.65
C GLY A 118 -4.07 20.64 8.15
N GLY A 119 -5.09 20.51 9.02
CA GLY A 119 -4.94 20.40 10.48
C GLY A 119 -5.14 18.98 11.02
N GLN A 120 -5.23 17.98 10.13
CA GLN A 120 -5.49 16.59 10.50
C GLN A 120 -4.29 15.71 10.16
N TRP A 121 -4.02 14.76 11.04
CA TRP A 121 -3.12 13.64 10.77
C TRP A 121 -3.90 12.35 10.91
N VAL A 122 -3.57 11.37 10.08
CA VAL A 122 -4.22 10.06 10.14
C VAL A 122 -3.34 9.03 10.79
N PHE A 123 -3.94 8.07 11.49
CA PHE A 123 -3.22 6.97 12.09
C PHE A 123 -3.83 5.61 11.75
N ALA A 124 -2.98 4.59 11.66
CA ALA A 124 -3.38 3.22 11.37
C ALA A 124 -2.46 2.23 12.10
N PRO A 125 -2.96 1.06 12.53
CA PRO A 125 -2.09 -0.03 12.94
C PRO A 125 -1.16 -0.43 11.78
N LEU A 126 0.04 -0.91 12.11
CA LEU A 126 0.95 -1.42 11.09
C LEU A 126 0.43 -2.74 10.50
N ASP A 127 0.46 -2.85 9.18
CA ASP A 127 0.30 -4.14 8.50
C ASP A 127 1.42 -5.10 8.96
N PRO A 128 1.19 -6.42 9.04
CA PRO A 128 2.17 -7.37 9.60
C PRO A 128 3.56 -7.32 8.95
N ALA A 129 3.63 -7.11 7.65
CA ALA A 129 4.90 -6.98 6.93
C ALA A 129 5.68 -5.72 7.35
N VAL A 130 4.96 -4.60 7.57
CA VAL A 130 5.55 -3.34 8.01
C VAL A 130 5.92 -3.41 9.48
N ALA A 131 5.12 -4.07 10.33
CA ALA A 131 5.46 -4.34 11.73
C ALA A 131 6.75 -5.17 11.84
N ALA A 132 6.91 -6.21 11.01
CA ALA A 132 8.12 -7.02 10.99
C ALA A 132 9.35 -6.24 10.52
N LEU A 133 9.19 -5.37 9.52
CA LEU A 133 10.24 -4.44 9.09
C LEU A 133 10.61 -3.46 10.22
N ASP A 134 9.61 -2.85 10.83
CA ASP A 134 9.76 -1.88 11.91
C ASP A 134 10.51 -2.48 13.10
N GLU A 135 10.17 -3.70 13.51
CA GLU A 135 10.88 -4.40 14.57
C GLU A 135 12.37 -4.61 14.24
N ARG A 136 12.71 -4.91 12.98
CA ARG A 136 14.12 -5.00 12.55
C ARG A 136 14.86 -3.67 12.70
N THR A 137 14.18 -2.53 12.51
CA THR A 137 14.80 -1.21 12.70
C THR A 137 15.06 -0.87 14.17
N ARG A 138 14.41 -1.55 15.11
CA ARG A 138 14.58 -1.35 16.55
C ARG A 138 15.77 -2.09 17.13
N ALA A 139 16.32 -3.06 16.40
CA ALA A 139 17.46 -3.87 16.84
C ALA A 139 18.64 -3.01 17.29
N ASP A 140 19.20 -3.31 18.47
CA ASP A 140 20.33 -2.56 19.03
C ASP A 140 21.60 -2.66 18.19
N SER A 141 21.73 -3.74 17.40
CA SER A 141 22.86 -3.95 16.50
C SER A 141 22.34 -4.09 15.08
N THR A 142 22.80 -3.19 14.22
CA THR A 142 22.58 -3.23 12.77
C THR A 142 23.93 -3.22 12.07
N ALA A 143 23.99 -3.82 10.88
CA ALA A 143 25.20 -3.76 10.07
C ALA A 143 25.55 -2.29 9.77
N GLN A 144 26.82 -1.93 9.77
CA GLN A 144 27.23 -0.59 9.35
C GLN A 144 27.03 -0.46 7.84
N TYR A 145 26.56 0.72 7.41
CA TYR A 145 26.40 1.04 5.99
C TYR A 145 27.76 1.04 5.30
N ASP A 146 27.85 0.33 4.17
CA ASP A 146 28.98 0.39 3.25
C ASP A 146 28.58 1.22 2.03
N ARG A 147 29.40 2.21 1.68
CA ARG A 147 29.22 3.04 0.48
C ARG A 147 29.15 2.24 -0.82
N ASN A 148 29.73 1.03 -0.85
CA ASN A 148 29.70 0.16 -2.01
C ASN A 148 28.39 -0.63 -2.14
N LEU A 149 27.47 -0.49 -1.17
CA LEU A 149 26.17 -1.11 -1.23
C LEU A 149 25.36 -0.49 -2.37
N GLU A 150 24.97 -1.33 -3.34
CA GLU A 150 24.09 -0.90 -4.41
C GLU A 150 22.67 -0.69 -3.90
N PHE A 151 22.13 0.49 -4.18
CA PHE A 151 20.77 0.84 -3.81
C PHE A 151 19.81 0.58 -4.96
N GLY A 152 18.79 -0.24 -4.70
CA GLY A 152 17.66 -0.41 -5.63
C GLY A 152 16.73 0.81 -5.62
N ARG A 153 15.63 0.75 -6.39
CA ARG A 153 14.61 1.82 -6.40
C ARG A 153 13.65 1.81 -5.19
N ARG A 154 13.86 0.90 -4.24
CA ARG A 154 12.93 0.61 -3.14
C ARG A 154 13.67 0.56 -1.82
N ASN A 155 14.30 1.67 -1.46
CA ASN A 155 14.95 1.80 -0.16
C ASN A 155 14.19 2.78 0.72
N LEU A 156 14.48 2.73 2.01
CA LEU A 156 13.98 3.71 2.98
C LEU A 156 15.16 4.33 3.72
N LEU A 157 15.01 5.62 4.01
CA LEU A 157 15.71 6.30 5.09
C LEU A 157 14.83 6.23 6.33
N VAL A 158 15.42 5.84 7.45
CA VAL A 158 14.71 5.74 8.72
C VAL A 158 15.49 6.49 9.79
N VAL A 159 14.86 7.48 10.42
CA VAL A 159 15.43 8.11 11.62
C VAL A 159 14.87 7.37 12.82
N ARG A 160 15.71 6.61 13.51
CA ARG A 160 15.35 5.96 14.78
C ARG A 160 15.55 6.95 15.92
N ILE A 161 14.55 7.06 16.78
CA ILE A 161 14.51 8.05 17.87
C ILE A 161 14.43 7.31 19.20
N ARG A 162 15.41 7.57 20.06
CA ARG A 162 15.46 7.04 21.42
C ARG A 162 15.50 8.16 22.44
N SER A 163 14.91 7.91 23.60
CA SER A 163 14.98 8.80 24.76
C SER A 163 16.39 8.86 25.33
N ALA A 164 16.64 9.78 26.26
CA ALA A 164 17.90 9.86 26.99
C ALA A 164 18.19 8.59 27.84
N SER A 165 17.16 7.83 28.21
CA SER A 165 17.30 6.54 28.90
C SER A 165 17.56 5.36 27.95
N GLY A 166 17.57 5.62 26.64
CA GLY A 166 17.73 4.60 25.59
C GLY A 166 16.43 3.90 25.19
N ALA A 167 15.28 4.31 25.74
CA ALA A 167 13.99 3.75 25.35
C ALA A 167 13.65 4.12 23.89
N ASP A 168 13.14 3.18 23.12
CA ASP A 168 12.73 3.42 21.73
C ASP A 168 11.38 4.14 21.70
N ILE A 169 11.36 5.36 21.17
CA ILE A 169 10.18 6.23 21.17
C ILE A 169 9.44 6.08 19.84
N ALA A 170 10.13 6.34 18.73
CA ALA A 170 9.54 6.44 17.41
C ALA A 170 10.57 6.22 16.29
N ARG A 171 10.05 6.01 15.08
CA ARG A 171 10.83 6.00 13.84
C ARG A 171 10.18 6.93 12.82
N LEU A 172 10.96 7.70 12.07
CA LEU A 172 10.49 8.46 10.91
C LEU A 172 10.94 7.78 9.63
N TYR A 173 10.00 7.48 8.73
CA TYR A 173 10.27 6.83 7.46
C TYR A 173 10.16 7.80 6.29
N GLN A 174 11.12 7.66 5.37
CA GLN A 174 11.15 8.35 4.10
C GLN A 174 11.57 7.37 2.99
N GLY A 175 10.98 7.53 1.81
CA GLY A 175 11.43 6.80 0.62
C GLY A 175 12.79 7.30 0.19
N PHE A 176 13.69 6.38 -0.12
CA PHE A 176 15.02 6.67 -0.62
C PHE A 176 15.20 6.08 -2.02
N ALA A 177 15.54 6.95 -2.96
CA ALA A 177 15.79 6.59 -4.35
C ALA A 177 17.26 6.88 -4.71
N PRO A 178 17.94 6.03 -5.49
CA PRO A 178 19.36 6.22 -5.84
C PRO A 178 19.63 7.56 -6.53
N GLU A 179 18.65 8.15 -7.20
CA GLU A 179 18.76 9.47 -7.81
C GLU A 179 18.99 10.60 -6.78
N GLN A 180 18.67 10.35 -5.49
CA GLN A 180 18.96 11.25 -4.37
C GLN A 180 20.39 11.08 -3.83
N ALA A 181 21.05 9.97 -4.16
CA ALA A 181 22.51 9.87 -4.06
C ALA A 181 23.06 10.51 -5.33
N LEU A 182 23.66 11.70 -5.22
CA LEU A 182 24.26 12.36 -6.37
C LEU A 182 25.50 11.57 -6.76
N THR A 183 25.31 10.54 -7.58
CA THR A 183 26.41 9.81 -8.20
C THR A 183 27.26 10.82 -8.97
N SER A 184 28.58 10.68 -8.82
CA SER A 184 29.63 11.35 -9.60
C SER A 184 29.56 10.98 -11.08
N SER A 185 28.44 11.30 -11.71
CA SER A 185 28.30 11.45 -13.15
C SER A 185 29.14 12.65 -13.61
N ARG A 186 29.25 12.90 -14.91
CA ARG A 186 30.01 14.05 -15.50
C ARG A 186 29.51 15.45 -15.09
N ARG A 187 28.72 15.57 -14.02
CA ARG A 187 28.13 16.80 -13.50
C ARG A 187 29.00 17.34 -12.37
N LEU A 188 29.32 18.63 -12.45
CA LEU A 188 29.99 19.34 -11.36
C LEU A 188 28.94 19.68 -10.30
N VAL A 189 29.04 19.08 -9.12
CA VAL A 189 28.16 19.37 -7.98
C VAL A 189 28.92 20.20 -6.96
N ALA A 190 28.34 21.31 -6.55
CA ALA A 190 28.87 22.16 -5.49
C ALA A 190 27.75 22.52 -4.51
N PHE A 191 28.10 22.70 -3.24
CA PHE A 191 27.19 23.25 -2.24
C PHE A 191 27.49 24.73 -2.02
N TRP A 192 26.45 25.55 -1.88
CA TRP A 192 26.60 26.96 -1.55
C TRP A 192 26.65 27.11 -0.03
N SER A 193 27.77 27.63 0.50
CA SER A 193 27.95 27.86 1.94
C SER A 193 27.44 29.23 2.42
N GLY A 194 26.89 30.05 1.52
CA GLY A 194 26.50 31.44 1.81
C GLY A 194 27.44 32.48 1.21
N GLU A 195 28.72 32.12 1.01
CA GLU A 195 29.76 33.02 0.49
C GLU A 195 30.41 32.50 -0.80
N ARG A 196 30.58 31.18 -0.92
CA ARG A 196 31.18 30.52 -2.08
C ARG A 196 30.53 29.16 -2.35
N PHE A 197 30.77 28.67 -3.57
CA PHE A 197 30.49 27.29 -3.91
C PHE A 197 31.68 26.42 -3.53
N ASP A 198 31.44 25.42 -2.70
CA ASP A 198 32.41 24.42 -2.29
C ASP A 198 32.11 23.11 -3.06
N GLY A 199 33.13 22.54 -3.70
CA GLY A 199 32.98 21.31 -4.46
C GLY A 199 32.71 20.11 -3.54
N LEU A 200 31.79 19.23 -3.94
CA LEU A 200 31.55 17.98 -3.21
C LEU A 200 32.57 16.93 -3.66
N THR A 201 33.40 16.46 -2.72
CA THR A 201 34.47 15.48 -2.99
C THR A 201 33.99 14.03 -2.92
N GLY A 202 32.71 13.80 -2.63
CA GLY A 202 32.06 12.50 -2.66
C GLY A 202 30.62 12.61 -3.18
N ASP A 203 29.94 11.47 -3.27
CA ASP A 203 28.54 11.39 -3.69
C ASP A 203 27.64 11.74 -2.50
N PRO A 204 27.12 12.96 -2.37
CA PRO A 204 26.29 13.32 -1.23
C PRO A 204 24.96 12.57 -1.28
N LEU A 205 24.48 12.21 -0.10
CA LEU A 205 23.11 11.77 0.11
C LEU A 205 22.23 12.99 0.43
N ILE A 206 21.23 13.24 -0.40
CA ILE A 206 20.23 14.27 -0.10
C ILE A 206 19.13 13.65 0.77
N VAL A 207 19.07 14.05 2.04
CA VAL A 207 17.97 13.73 2.96
C VAL A 207 16.98 14.88 2.93
N ASP A 208 15.72 14.58 2.62
CA ASP A 208 14.65 15.58 2.65
C ASP A 208 14.19 15.77 4.10
N ARG A 209 13.76 16.98 4.46
CA ARG A 209 13.07 17.22 5.74
C ARG A 209 11.63 16.70 5.70
N SER A 210 11.15 16.23 4.54
CA SER A 210 9.79 15.70 4.36
C SER A 210 9.61 14.26 4.86
N PHE A 211 9.91 13.99 6.13
CA PHE A 211 9.43 12.75 6.75
C PHE A 211 7.90 12.84 6.88
N ARG A 212 7.18 11.83 6.38
CA ARG A 212 5.71 11.87 6.27
C ARG A 212 5.03 10.69 6.93
N VAL A 213 5.78 9.70 7.40
CA VAL A 213 5.26 8.58 8.19
C VAL A 213 6.12 8.42 9.43
N MET A 214 5.52 8.64 10.58
CA MET A 214 6.07 8.33 11.89
C MET A 214 5.48 6.99 12.34
N VAL A 215 6.29 6.15 12.98
CA VAL A 215 5.82 4.91 13.59
C VAL A 215 6.19 4.89 15.06
N THR A 216 5.21 4.65 15.91
CA THR A 216 5.39 4.48 17.36
C THR A 216 4.36 3.51 17.91
N GLY A 217 4.76 2.67 18.86
CA GLY A 217 3.84 1.73 19.53
C GLY A 217 3.06 0.80 18.58
N GLY A 218 3.64 0.41 17.43
CA GLY A 218 2.95 -0.42 16.42
C GLY A 218 1.88 0.31 15.61
N THR A 219 1.86 1.64 15.65
CA THR A 219 0.93 2.50 14.92
C THR A 219 1.71 3.45 14.01
N ALA A 220 1.28 3.55 12.76
CA ALA A 220 1.77 4.57 11.84
C ALA A 220 0.91 5.83 11.95
N LEU A 221 1.57 6.98 12.00
CA LEU A 221 1.01 8.31 12.06
C LEU A 221 1.52 9.09 10.84
N MET A 222 0.63 9.70 10.06
CA MET A 222 0.96 10.26 8.76
C MET A 222 0.08 11.47 8.41
N SER A 223 0.65 12.45 7.73
CA SER A 223 -0.10 13.62 7.23
C SER A 223 -0.98 13.29 6.01
N SER A 224 -0.77 12.13 5.37
CA SER A 224 -1.70 11.60 4.36
C SER A 224 -1.56 10.08 4.24
N ALA A 225 -2.67 9.37 4.01
CA ALA A 225 -2.65 7.94 3.73
C ALA A 225 -1.80 7.59 2.48
N THR A 226 -1.78 8.49 1.49
CA THR A 226 -0.95 8.33 0.29
C THR A 226 0.55 8.26 0.62
N ALA A 227 1.01 8.98 1.66
CA ALA A 227 2.41 8.90 2.08
C ALA A 227 2.78 7.49 2.54
N TYR A 228 1.94 6.87 3.37
CA TYR A 228 2.12 5.47 3.79
C TYR A 228 2.06 4.54 2.59
N GLU A 229 1.07 4.69 1.73
CA GLU A 229 0.91 3.78 0.58
C GLU A 229 2.06 3.86 -0.40
N ARG A 230 2.64 5.05 -0.58
CA ARG A 230 3.84 5.25 -1.38
C ARG A 230 5.06 4.56 -0.78
N LEU A 231 5.17 4.49 0.55
CA LEU A 231 6.28 3.82 1.23
C LEU A 231 6.04 2.31 1.30
N PHE A 232 4.93 1.86 1.88
CA PHE A 232 4.74 0.46 2.25
C PHE A 232 3.79 -0.32 1.33
N GLY A 233 3.02 0.37 0.49
CA GLY A 233 1.96 -0.23 -0.33
C GLY A 233 0.57 -0.04 0.31
N ALA A 234 -0.46 -0.62 -0.31
CA ALA A 234 -1.83 -0.48 0.18
C ALA A 234 -1.98 -0.97 1.62
N LEU A 235 -2.64 -0.17 2.45
CA LEU A 235 -3.08 -0.57 3.80
C LEU A 235 -3.92 -1.87 3.70
N GLU A 236 -3.76 -2.78 4.66
CA GLU A 236 -4.51 -4.03 4.70
C GLU A 236 -6.03 -3.78 4.67
N GLN A 237 -6.48 -2.73 5.36
CA GLN A 237 -7.88 -2.29 5.37
C GLN A 237 -8.39 -1.89 3.97
N LEU A 238 -7.56 -1.20 3.18
CA LEU A 238 -7.91 -0.85 1.79
C LEU A 238 -8.00 -2.12 0.94
N ARG A 239 -7.07 -3.06 1.09
CA ARG A 239 -7.10 -4.33 0.36
C ARG A 239 -8.33 -5.16 0.73
N ALA A 240 -8.63 -5.28 2.02
CA ALA A 240 -9.80 -6.00 2.52
C ALA A 240 -11.11 -5.36 2.04
N SER A 241 -11.20 -4.02 2.10
CA SER A 241 -12.34 -3.27 1.59
C SER A 241 -12.51 -3.46 0.08
N ALA A 242 -11.44 -3.33 -0.70
CA ALA A 242 -11.48 -3.56 -2.15
C ALA A 242 -11.87 -4.99 -2.50
N ALA A 243 -11.35 -6.00 -1.78
CA ALA A 243 -11.72 -7.40 -1.97
C ALA A 243 -13.21 -7.64 -1.67
N ALA A 244 -13.73 -7.10 -0.56
CA ALA A 244 -15.15 -7.21 -0.23
C ALA A 244 -16.04 -6.55 -1.28
N VAL A 245 -15.65 -5.37 -1.79
CA VAL A 245 -16.38 -4.73 -2.89
C VAL A 245 -16.30 -5.56 -4.17
N TYR A 246 -15.13 -6.09 -4.53
CA TYR A 246 -14.99 -6.94 -5.70
C TYR A 246 -15.97 -8.14 -5.66
N GLU A 247 -16.01 -8.85 -4.53
CA GLU A 247 -16.91 -9.99 -4.33
C GLU A 247 -18.40 -9.58 -4.39
N ALA A 248 -18.74 -8.44 -3.80
CA ALA A 248 -20.12 -7.95 -3.83
C ALA A 248 -20.60 -7.52 -5.23
N THR A 249 -19.67 -7.21 -6.14
CA THR A 249 -19.96 -6.48 -7.38
C THR A 249 -19.54 -7.27 -8.61
N PHE A 250 -18.24 -7.38 -8.88
CA PHE A 250 -17.67 -8.03 -10.05
C PHE A 250 -17.87 -9.54 -10.06
N ALA A 251 -17.83 -10.22 -8.91
CA ALA A 251 -18.00 -11.68 -8.85
C ALA A 251 -19.38 -12.15 -9.32
N ARG A 252 -20.36 -11.25 -9.39
CA ARG A 252 -21.73 -11.52 -9.86
C ARG A 252 -21.92 -11.24 -11.35
N LEU A 253 -20.96 -10.57 -12.00
CA LEU A 253 -21.02 -10.25 -13.41
C LEU A 253 -20.40 -11.38 -14.23
N PRO A 254 -21.00 -11.76 -15.39
CA PRO A 254 -20.42 -12.78 -16.24
C PRO A 254 -19.22 -12.19 -17.01
N ILE A 255 -18.02 -12.40 -16.47
CA ILE A 255 -16.77 -11.84 -17.01
C ILE A 255 -15.84 -12.98 -17.47
N ILE A 256 -15.41 -12.94 -18.72
CA ILE A 256 -14.28 -13.75 -19.21
C ILE A 256 -12.99 -13.11 -18.69
N GLY A 257 -12.17 -13.89 -17.98
CA GLY A 257 -10.96 -13.39 -17.32
C GLY A 257 -11.20 -12.82 -15.92
N ALA A 258 -12.28 -13.21 -15.23
CA ALA A 258 -12.63 -12.72 -13.90
C ALA A 258 -11.49 -12.88 -12.85
N GLU A 259 -10.80 -14.03 -12.82
CA GLU A 259 -9.68 -14.24 -11.89
C GLU A 259 -8.52 -13.26 -12.15
N ALA A 260 -8.21 -13.03 -13.43
CA ALA A 260 -7.18 -12.06 -13.82
C ALA A 260 -7.58 -10.63 -13.48
N LEU A 261 -8.87 -10.29 -13.61
CA LEU A 261 -9.42 -9.00 -13.19
C LEU A 261 -9.30 -8.83 -11.67
N GLN A 262 -9.68 -9.84 -10.89
CA GLN A 262 -9.55 -9.82 -9.43
C GLN A 262 -8.09 -9.59 -9.02
N ALA A 263 -7.17 -10.37 -9.58
CA ALA A 263 -5.75 -10.23 -9.30
C ALA A 263 -5.23 -8.83 -9.68
N ALA A 264 -5.65 -8.29 -10.82
CA ALA A 264 -5.30 -6.93 -11.25
C ALA A 264 -5.83 -5.86 -10.28
N CYS A 265 -7.08 -6.01 -9.84
CA CYS A 265 -7.74 -5.10 -8.92
C CYS A 265 -7.11 -5.09 -7.52
N LEU A 266 -6.66 -6.23 -7.01
CA LEU A 266 -6.12 -6.37 -5.65
C LEU A 266 -4.59 -6.18 -5.56
N SER A 267 -3.91 -6.11 -6.71
CA SER A 267 -2.47 -5.84 -6.78
C SER A 267 -2.11 -4.40 -7.12
N ASP A 268 -3.05 -3.63 -7.67
CA ASP A 268 -2.85 -2.23 -8.04
C ASP A 268 -3.61 -1.28 -7.09
N LEU A 269 -2.87 -0.36 -6.48
CA LEU A 269 -3.41 0.59 -5.50
C LEU A 269 -4.50 1.49 -6.06
N ASN A 270 -4.33 1.97 -7.29
CA ASN A 270 -5.31 2.84 -7.91
C ASN A 270 -6.60 2.05 -8.25
N MET A 271 -6.47 0.78 -8.64
CA MET A 271 -7.62 -0.09 -8.89
C MET A 271 -8.36 -0.40 -7.59
N MET A 272 -7.66 -0.66 -6.49
CA MET A 272 -8.28 -0.84 -5.16
C MET A 272 -9.09 0.40 -4.75
N ARG A 273 -8.52 1.61 -4.89
CA ARG A 273 -9.24 2.87 -4.61
C ARG A 273 -10.47 3.05 -5.50
N LYS A 274 -10.35 2.67 -6.77
CA LYS A 274 -11.47 2.71 -7.72
C LYS A 274 -12.57 1.72 -7.33
N LEU A 275 -12.22 0.51 -6.87
CA LEU A 275 -13.18 -0.43 -6.31
C LEU A 275 -13.89 0.15 -5.09
N THR A 276 -13.17 0.76 -4.14
CA THR A 276 -13.83 1.37 -2.97
C THR A 276 -14.79 2.50 -3.36
N SER A 277 -14.47 3.30 -4.40
CA SER A 277 -15.38 4.30 -4.98
C SER A 277 -16.64 3.66 -5.57
N ILE A 278 -16.46 2.62 -6.40
CA ILE A 278 -17.57 1.86 -7.01
C ILE A 278 -18.48 1.29 -5.92
N GLY A 279 -17.89 0.71 -4.86
CA GLY A 279 -18.63 0.17 -3.73
C GLY A 279 -19.49 1.22 -3.03
N ALA A 280 -18.96 2.43 -2.82
CA ALA A 280 -19.71 3.54 -2.24
C ALA A 280 -20.90 3.96 -3.12
N LYS A 281 -20.70 4.03 -4.45
CA LYS A 281 -21.78 4.34 -5.41
C LYS A 281 -22.85 3.23 -5.44
N LEU A 282 -22.45 1.97 -5.37
CA LEU A 282 -23.36 0.83 -5.35
C LEU A 282 -24.19 0.70 -4.08
N ALA A 283 -23.85 1.41 -3.01
CA ALA A 283 -24.73 1.57 -1.86
C ALA A 283 -26.00 2.38 -2.22
N GLU A 284 -25.98 3.18 -3.29
CA GLU A 284 -27.15 3.87 -3.81
C GLU A 284 -28.02 2.92 -4.66
N PRO A 285 -29.31 2.69 -4.30
CA PRO A 285 -30.15 1.73 -5.00
C PRO A 285 -30.33 2.01 -6.50
N ARG A 286 -30.42 3.29 -6.89
CA ARG A 286 -30.56 3.69 -8.30
C ARG A 286 -29.31 3.32 -9.11
N PHE A 287 -28.14 3.56 -8.56
CA PHE A 287 -26.87 3.20 -9.19
C PHE A 287 -26.73 1.66 -9.29
N ALA A 288 -27.04 0.93 -8.22
CA ALA A 288 -27.03 -0.53 -8.24
C ALA A 288 -27.99 -1.14 -9.28
N ASP A 289 -29.17 -0.53 -9.47
CA ASP A 289 -30.14 -0.93 -10.50
C ASP A 289 -29.60 -0.70 -11.93
N ALA A 290 -28.87 0.40 -12.15
CA ALA A 290 -28.21 0.70 -13.42
C ALA A 290 -27.05 -0.26 -13.75
N MET A 291 -26.35 -0.78 -12.73
CA MET A 291 -25.20 -1.68 -12.88
C MET A 291 -25.57 -3.16 -13.11
N ARG A 292 -26.84 -3.47 -13.40
CA ARG A 292 -27.24 -4.82 -13.83
C ARG A 292 -26.71 -5.14 -15.22
N ILE A 293 -26.30 -6.39 -15.44
CA ILE A 293 -25.67 -6.83 -16.69
C ILE A 293 -26.53 -6.53 -17.92
N GLU A 294 -27.85 -6.68 -17.82
CA GLU A 294 -28.76 -6.42 -18.94
C GLU A 294 -28.71 -4.95 -19.36
N ARG A 295 -28.67 -4.02 -18.39
CA ARG A 295 -28.59 -2.58 -18.64
C ARG A 295 -27.22 -2.18 -19.14
N ILE A 296 -26.15 -2.74 -18.58
CA ILE A 296 -24.79 -2.54 -19.06
C ILE A 296 -24.67 -2.93 -20.54
N LEU A 297 -25.20 -4.10 -20.93
CA LEU A 297 -25.13 -4.57 -22.31
C LEU A 297 -25.95 -3.70 -23.28
N VAL A 298 -27.12 -3.20 -22.87
CA VAL A 298 -27.93 -2.24 -23.64
C VAL A 298 -27.18 -0.93 -23.80
N PHE A 299 -26.58 -0.42 -22.73
CA PHE A 299 -25.78 0.80 -22.75
C PHE A 299 -24.57 0.69 -23.67
N LEU A 300 -23.77 -0.38 -23.57
CA LEU A 300 -22.63 -0.60 -24.45
C LEU A 300 -23.05 -0.74 -25.92
N HIS A 301 -24.20 -1.36 -26.19
CA HIS A 301 -24.74 -1.44 -27.55
C HIS A 301 -25.12 -0.07 -28.11
N ALA A 302 -25.72 0.79 -27.29
CA ALA A 302 -26.09 2.15 -27.68
C ALA A 302 -24.89 3.11 -27.77
N ASN A 303 -23.74 2.74 -27.18
CA ASN A 303 -22.54 3.57 -27.09
C ASN A 303 -21.30 2.82 -27.60
N PRO A 304 -21.20 2.52 -28.91
CA PRO A 304 -20.11 1.71 -29.49
C PRO A 304 -18.73 2.39 -29.43
N HIS A 305 -18.66 3.67 -29.07
CA HIS A 305 -17.40 4.38 -28.83
C HIS A 305 -16.78 4.05 -27.47
N ILE A 306 -17.53 3.39 -26.58
CA ILE A 306 -17.04 2.89 -25.31
C ILE A 306 -16.31 1.58 -25.55
N ASP A 307 -15.01 1.60 -25.30
CA ASP A 307 -14.11 0.50 -25.57
C ASP A 307 -14.14 -0.54 -24.43
N VAL A 308 -15.26 -1.26 -24.33
CA VAL A 308 -15.43 -2.41 -23.43
C VAL A 308 -15.77 -3.62 -24.28
N LEU A 309 -14.93 -4.65 -24.17
CA LEU A 309 -15.09 -5.88 -24.93
C LEU A 309 -16.26 -6.73 -24.38
N VAL A 310 -17.09 -7.23 -25.31
CA VAL A 310 -18.23 -8.10 -25.00
C VAL A 310 -18.17 -9.35 -25.89
N ASP A 311 -18.05 -10.53 -25.28
CA ASP A 311 -18.21 -11.81 -25.97
C ASP A 311 -19.70 -12.09 -26.16
N ARG A 312 -20.11 -12.21 -27.43
CA ARG A 312 -21.49 -12.50 -27.86
C ARG A 312 -21.61 -13.86 -28.54
N THR A 313 -20.59 -14.71 -28.48
CA THR A 313 -20.56 -16.01 -29.19
C THR A 313 -21.46 -17.07 -28.57
N GLY A 314 -21.90 -16.87 -27.32
CA GLY A 314 -22.76 -17.79 -26.57
C GLY A 314 -24.21 -17.29 -26.35
N PRO A 315 -25.05 -18.10 -25.68
CA PRO A 315 -26.45 -17.77 -25.41
C PRO A 315 -26.64 -16.61 -24.41
N ALA A 316 -25.60 -16.29 -23.62
CA ALA A 316 -25.57 -15.16 -22.70
C ALA A 316 -24.32 -14.33 -22.99
N PRO A 317 -24.45 -13.04 -23.35
CA PRO A 317 -23.30 -12.16 -23.54
C PRO A 317 -22.50 -11.99 -22.26
N ARG A 318 -21.18 -11.88 -22.39
CA ARG A 318 -20.24 -11.75 -21.26
C ARG A 318 -19.31 -10.59 -21.49
N LEU A 319 -18.97 -9.89 -20.41
CA LEU A 319 -17.91 -8.87 -20.47
C LEU A 319 -16.56 -9.58 -20.58
N VAL A 320 -15.58 -8.97 -21.25
CA VAL A 320 -14.23 -9.53 -21.39
C VAL A 320 -13.24 -8.60 -20.71
N PHE A 321 -12.49 -9.15 -19.76
CA PHE A 321 -11.34 -8.45 -19.19
C PHE A 321 -10.09 -8.68 -20.04
N ASP A 322 -9.46 -7.58 -20.45
CA ASP A 322 -8.15 -7.60 -21.09
C ASP A 322 -7.13 -6.92 -20.15
N PRO A 323 -6.08 -7.64 -19.69
CA PRO A 323 -5.07 -7.10 -18.79
C PRO A 323 -4.09 -6.11 -19.46
N GLY A 324 -4.17 -5.92 -20.78
CA GLY A 324 -3.34 -4.99 -21.54
C GLY A 324 -3.50 -3.55 -21.06
N ALA A 325 -2.42 -2.77 -21.06
CA ALA A 325 -2.36 -1.45 -20.42
C ALA A 325 -3.46 -0.46 -20.88
N GLN A 326 -3.94 -0.58 -22.12
CA GLN A 326 -5.02 0.25 -22.66
C GLN A 326 -6.40 -0.17 -22.12
N GLN A 327 -6.65 -1.47 -21.98
CA GLN A 327 -7.97 -2.03 -21.63
C GLN A 327 -8.14 -2.40 -20.16
N ARG A 328 -7.04 -2.52 -19.41
CA ARG A 328 -7.05 -3.00 -18.02
C ARG A 328 -8.04 -2.24 -17.12
N TRP A 329 -8.32 -0.98 -17.45
CA TRP A 329 -9.20 -0.10 -16.69
C TRP A 329 -10.64 -0.03 -17.20
N SER A 330 -10.96 -0.59 -18.36
CA SER A 330 -12.23 -0.33 -19.05
C SER A 330 -13.45 -0.78 -18.24
N LEU A 331 -13.40 -1.96 -17.63
CA LEU A 331 -14.48 -2.48 -16.77
C LEU A 331 -14.66 -1.65 -15.49
N LEU A 332 -13.58 -1.19 -14.85
CA LEU A 332 -13.67 -0.34 -13.67
C LEU A 332 -14.22 1.04 -14.02
N LYS A 333 -13.80 1.63 -15.14
CA LYS A 333 -14.34 2.91 -15.63
C LYS A 333 -15.82 2.82 -15.95
N LEU A 334 -16.25 1.71 -16.54
CA LEU A 334 -17.66 1.44 -16.80
C LEU A 334 -18.50 1.39 -15.53
N LEU A 335 -18.01 0.69 -14.50
CA LEU A 335 -18.75 0.51 -13.26
C LEU A 335 -18.62 1.65 -12.27
N ASP A 336 -17.61 2.52 -12.43
CA ASP A 336 -17.54 3.78 -11.69
C ASP A 336 -18.27 4.92 -12.42
N ASP A 337 -18.84 4.66 -13.59
CA ASP A 337 -19.60 5.63 -14.38
C ASP A 337 -18.78 6.85 -14.84
N ASP A 338 -17.51 6.63 -15.20
CA ASP A 338 -16.56 7.68 -15.62
C ASP A 338 -16.87 8.31 -17.00
N TYR A 339 -17.96 7.94 -17.65
CA TYR A 339 -18.30 8.48 -18.96
C TYR A 339 -18.98 9.84 -18.79
N LEU A 340 -18.34 10.89 -19.36
CA LEU A 340 -18.63 12.33 -19.20
C LEU A 340 -20.11 12.75 -19.28
N HIS A 341 -20.97 11.94 -19.90
CA HIS A 341 -22.42 12.08 -19.87
C HIS A 341 -22.98 10.69 -19.57
N SER A 342 -23.27 10.39 -18.31
CA SER A 342 -23.78 9.06 -18.01
C SER A 342 -25.23 8.94 -18.44
N ARG A 343 -25.44 8.47 -19.68
CA ARG A 343 -26.72 7.94 -20.11
C ARG A 343 -27.05 6.60 -19.44
N LEU A 344 -26.11 6.00 -18.70
CA LEU A 344 -26.31 4.74 -17.97
C LEU A 344 -27.04 4.97 -16.65
N THR A 345 -26.68 6.04 -15.92
CA THR A 345 -27.33 6.43 -14.67
C THR A 345 -28.29 7.62 -14.82
N ASP A 346 -28.27 8.25 -16.00
CA ASP A 346 -29.00 9.49 -16.33
C ASP A 346 -28.56 10.65 -15.41
N THR A 347 -27.24 10.71 -15.16
CA THR A 347 -26.58 11.72 -14.32
C THR A 347 -25.71 12.59 -15.21
N ASP A 348 -26.01 13.90 -15.23
CA ASP A 348 -25.17 14.90 -15.88
C ASP A 348 -24.01 15.25 -14.96
N TYR A 349 -22.78 14.96 -15.39
CA TYR A 349 -21.59 15.44 -14.71
C TYR A 349 -21.31 16.87 -15.17
N GLU A 350 -21.51 17.87 -14.30
CA GLU A 350 -20.91 19.18 -14.52
C GLU A 350 -19.39 19.04 -14.45
N ALA A 351 -18.72 19.16 -15.61
CA ALA A 351 -17.27 19.16 -15.71
C ALA A 351 -16.67 20.48 -15.18
N ASN A 352 -16.87 20.79 -13.90
CA ASN A 352 -16.25 21.91 -13.21
C ASN A 352 -14.83 21.54 -12.75
N SER A 353 -13.90 21.37 -13.70
CA SER A 353 -12.46 21.31 -13.36
C SER A 353 -11.58 21.61 -14.57
N LYS A 354 -11.74 22.82 -15.11
CA LYS A 354 -10.65 23.59 -15.73
C LYS A 354 -10.73 25.02 -15.24
N THR A 355 -10.45 25.23 -13.96
CA THR A 355 -9.93 26.53 -13.55
C THR A 355 -8.49 26.55 -14.03
N ALA A 356 -8.25 27.20 -15.18
CA ALA A 356 -6.91 27.56 -15.59
C ALA A 356 -6.31 28.44 -14.49
N LEU A 357 -5.28 27.92 -13.82
CA LEU A 357 -4.29 28.74 -13.12
C LEU A 357 -3.11 28.95 -14.07
#